data_AF-A0A0K9H090-F1
#
_entry.id   AF-A0A0K9H090-F1
#
_cell.length_a   1.000
_cell.length_b   1.000
_cell.length_c   1.000
_cell.angle_alpha   90.00
_cell.angle_beta   90.00
_cell.angle_gamma   90.00
#
_symmetry.space_group_name_H-M   'P 1'
#
loop_
_entity.id
_entity.type
_entity.pdbx_description
1 polymer ?
#
loop_
_entity_poly.entity_id
_entity_poly.type
_entity_poly.pdbx_seq_one_letter_code
_entity_poly.pdbx_strand_id
1 'polypeptide(L)'
;MANAATKNEISDPFNVNYFVKGNSVFVECYIKDYSFSNQNQKHQTTVYVYMDDKKVKAVNTAAFIVKDVPVGPHQIRLVIHNNGKKVDLIKQFKVHISSTI
;
A
#
# COMPACT_ATOMS: atom_id res chain seq x y z
N MET A 1 17.15 -13.85 -38.78
CA MET A 1 17.74 -13.10 -37.65
C MET A 1 16.92 -11.82 -37.44
N ALA A 2 15.95 -11.83 -36.51
CA ALA A 2 15.38 -10.63 -35.87
C ALA A 2 14.18 -11.02 -34.99
N ASN A 3 14.28 -10.78 -33.68
CA ASN A 3 13.37 -9.93 -32.92
C ASN A 3 13.78 -9.96 -31.44
N ALA A 4 14.59 -8.98 -31.05
CA ALA A 4 14.73 -8.62 -29.65
C ALA A 4 13.46 -7.83 -29.27
N ALA A 5 12.55 -8.47 -28.54
CA ALA A 5 11.48 -7.77 -27.86
C ALA A 5 12.12 -6.95 -26.73
N THR A 6 12.28 -5.64 -26.95
CA THR A 6 12.61 -4.70 -25.88
C THR A 6 11.39 -4.57 -24.97
N LYS A 7 11.32 -5.44 -23.97
CA LYS A 7 10.41 -5.30 -22.83
C LYS A 7 10.88 -4.06 -22.07
N ASN A 8 10.30 -2.91 -22.39
CA ASN A 8 10.47 -1.70 -21.61
C ASN A 8 9.80 -1.96 -20.25
N GLU A 9 10.57 -2.47 -19.30
CA GLU A 9 10.16 -2.74 -17.93
C GLU A 9 9.79 -1.39 -17.29
N ILE A 10 8.50 -1.01 -17.38
CA ILE A 10 7.96 0.07 -16.57
C ILE A 10 8.06 -0.42 -15.11
N SER A 11 9.12 -0.03 -14.42
CA SER A 11 9.30 -0.31 -13.00
C SER A 11 8.09 0.24 -12.25
N ASP A 12 7.27 -0.61 -11.63
CA ASP A 12 6.12 -0.17 -10.85
C ASP A 12 6.61 0.76 -9.72
N PRO A 13 6.21 2.04 -9.72
CA PRO A 13 6.67 2.99 -8.72
C PRO A 13 6.08 2.69 -7.34
N PHE A 14 5.12 1.77 -7.20
CA PHE A 14 4.46 1.42 -5.95
C PHE A 14 4.43 -0.10 -5.70
N ASN A 15 5.40 -0.56 -4.92
CA ASN A 15 5.50 -1.96 -4.50
C ASN A 15 4.89 -2.15 -3.11
N VAL A 16 4.16 -3.26 -2.95
CA VAL A 16 3.49 -3.61 -1.70
C VAL A 16 3.75 -5.08 -1.39
N ASN A 17 4.32 -5.34 -0.23
CA ASN A 17 4.40 -6.66 0.38
C ASN A 17 3.40 -6.72 1.53
N TYR A 18 2.77 -7.88 1.71
CA TYR A 18 1.87 -8.09 2.84
C TYR A 18 1.83 -9.55 3.27
N PHE A 19 1.46 -9.77 4.53
CA PHE A 19 1.13 -11.10 5.04
C PHE A 19 0.04 -11.01 6.11
N VAL A 20 -0.68 -12.12 6.30
CA VAL A 20 -1.72 -12.26 7.31
C VAL A 20 -1.16 -13.03 8.52
N LYS A 21 -1.42 -12.52 9.73
CA LYS A 21 -1.14 -13.23 10.99
C LYS A 21 -2.29 -13.01 11.96
N GLY A 22 -2.99 -14.08 12.31
CA GLY A 22 -4.27 -14.00 13.03
C GLY A 22 -5.28 -13.16 12.25
N ASN A 23 -5.92 -12.20 12.92
CA ASN A 23 -6.84 -11.24 12.32
C ASN A 23 -6.17 -9.93 11.86
N SER A 24 -4.86 -9.95 11.65
CA SER A 24 -4.09 -8.76 11.30
C SER A 24 -3.37 -8.92 9.96
N VAL A 25 -3.35 -7.84 9.18
CA VAL A 25 -2.60 -7.73 7.92
C VAL A 25 -1.40 -6.83 8.16
N PHE A 26 -0.21 -7.39 7.98
CA PHE A 26 1.04 -6.67 8.03
C PHE A 26 1.36 -6.21 6.61
N VAL A 27 1.63 -4.92 6.47
CA VAL A 27 1.84 -4.28 5.16
C VAL A 27 3.15 -3.53 5.19
N GLU A 28 3.94 -3.72 4.15
CA GLU A 28 5.12 -2.93 3.83
C GLU A 28 4.93 -2.35 2.42
N CYS A 29 5.19 -1.05 2.28
CA CYS A 29 5.16 -0.39 0.99
C CYS A 29 6.47 0.32 0.68
N TYR A 30 6.87 0.23 -0.58
CA TYR A 30 7.96 1.00 -1.15
C TYR A 30 7.43 1.81 -2.32
N ILE A 31 7.61 3.13 -2.26
CA ILE A 31 7.10 4.07 -3.25
C ILE A 31 8.28 4.90 -3.76
N LYS A 32 8.64 4.71 -5.03
CA LYS A 32 9.77 5.39 -5.65
C LYS A 32 9.53 6.90 -5.68
N ASP A 33 10.51 7.70 -5.25
CA ASP A 33 10.47 9.16 -5.21
C ASP A 33 9.47 9.78 -4.21
N TYR A 34 9.06 9.00 -3.19
CA TYR A 34 8.28 9.47 -2.04
C TYR A 34 9.03 9.23 -0.74
N SER A 35 8.84 10.14 0.22
CA SER A 35 9.42 10.03 1.55
C SER A 35 8.33 10.10 2.61
N PHE A 36 8.45 9.22 3.60
CA PHE A 36 7.67 9.20 4.83
C PHE A 36 8.31 10.06 5.93
N SER A 37 9.49 10.62 5.69
CA SER A 37 10.19 11.48 6.65
C SER A 37 9.36 12.71 7.03
N ASN A 38 9.39 13.05 8.32
CA ASN A 38 8.73 14.23 8.87
C ASN A 38 9.57 15.51 8.74
N GLN A 39 10.78 15.44 8.17
CA GLN A 39 11.68 16.59 8.04
C GLN A 39 11.12 17.71 7.15
N ASN A 40 10.24 17.38 6.20
CA ASN A 40 9.60 18.34 5.31
C ASN A 40 8.10 18.07 5.19
N GLN A 41 7.28 18.71 6.04
CA GLN A 41 5.81 18.55 6.03
C GLN A 41 5.16 18.81 4.66
N LYS A 42 5.78 19.70 3.85
CA LYS A 42 5.34 20.01 2.48
C LYS A 42 5.43 18.82 1.51
N HIS A 43 6.27 17.83 1.80
CA HIS A 43 6.45 16.63 0.98
C HIS A 43 6.11 15.35 1.76
N GLN A 44 5.37 15.47 2.86
CA GLN A 44 4.99 14.32 3.66
C GLN A 44 4.06 13.42 2.86
N THR A 45 4.39 12.12 2.87
CA THR A 45 3.59 11.08 2.23
C THR A 45 2.70 10.41 3.26
N THR A 46 1.41 10.31 2.93
CA THR A 46 0.41 9.59 3.73
C THR A 46 -0.17 8.46 2.91
N VAL A 47 -0.24 7.27 3.50
CA VAL A 47 -0.99 6.14 2.95
C VAL A 47 -2.37 6.12 3.59
N TYR A 48 -3.41 6.29 2.79
CA TYR A 48 -4.77 6.02 3.20
C TYR A 48 -5.11 4.56 2.92
N VAL A 49 -5.51 3.85 3.96
CA VAL A 49 -5.85 2.43 3.90
C VAL A 49 -7.36 2.30 3.91
N TYR A 50 -7.89 1.61 2.91
CA TYR A 50 -9.29 1.26 2.77
C TYR A 50 -9.44 -0.25 2.89
N MET A 51 -10.46 -0.69 3.63
CA MET A 51 -10.90 -2.08 3.71
C MET A 51 -12.36 -2.11 3.26
N ASP A 52 -12.64 -2.85 2.19
CA ASP A 52 -13.98 -2.92 1.57
C ASP A 52 -14.58 -1.52 1.35
N ASP A 53 -13.77 -0.67 0.71
CA ASP A 53 -14.06 0.74 0.39
C ASP A 53 -14.28 1.70 1.56
N LYS A 54 -14.19 1.22 2.80
CA LYS A 54 -14.18 2.06 4.00
C LYS A 54 -12.76 2.45 4.39
N LYS A 55 -12.49 3.75 4.55
CA LYS A 55 -11.21 4.22 5.10
C LYS A 55 -11.08 3.75 6.54
N VAL A 56 -10.06 2.94 6.82
CA VAL A 56 -9.79 2.38 8.15
C VAL A 56 -8.56 3.01 8.82
N LYS A 57 -7.64 3.58 8.03
CA LYS A 57 -6.39 4.14 8.57
C LYS A 57 -5.80 5.23 7.67
N ALA A 58 -5.03 6.12 8.28
CA ALA A 58 -4.05 6.97 7.62
C ALA A 58 -2.71 6.76 8.32
N VAL A 59 -1.64 6.51 7.55
CA VAL A 59 -0.30 6.25 8.10
C VAL A 59 0.76 7.02 7.32
N ASN A 60 1.80 7.46 8.03
CA ASN A 60 2.92 8.20 7.46
C ASN A 60 4.21 7.38 7.59
N THR A 61 4.10 6.05 7.46
CA THR A 61 5.21 5.09 7.55
C THR A 61 5.10 4.05 6.44
N ALA A 62 6.25 3.51 6.01
CA ALA A 62 6.34 2.48 4.98
C ALA A 62 5.77 1.13 5.45
N ALA A 63 5.96 0.79 6.73
CA ALA A 63 5.45 -0.43 7.34
C ALA A 63 4.36 -0.11 8.36
N PHE A 64 3.28 -0.89 8.34
CA PHE A 64 2.14 -0.73 9.24
C PHE A 64 1.30 -2.01 9.33
N ILE A 65 0.43 -2.06 10.35
CA ILE A 65 -0.49 -3.18 10.59
C ILE A 65 -1.94 -2.67 10.47
N VAL A 66 -2.76 -3.42 9.75
CA VAL A 66 -4.24 -3.34 9.79
C VAL A 66 -4.69 -4.43 10.76
N LYS A 67 -5.13 -4.01 11.95
CA LYS A 67 -5.58 -4.92 13.02
C LYS A 67 -7.08 -5.16 12.92
N ASP A 68 -7.55 -6.18 13.64
CA ASP A 68 -8.97 -6.45 13.85
C ASP A 68 -9.76 -6.58 12.54
N VAL A 69 -9.12 -7.17 11.52
CA VAL A 69 -9.76 -7.46 10.24
C VAL A 69 -10.75 -8.60 10.46
N PRO A 70 -12.03 -8.43 10.09
CA PRO A 70 -13.03 -9.48 10.26
C PRO A 70 -12.64 -10.78 9.56
N VAL A 71 -13.25 -11.90 9.99
CA VAL A 71 -13.07 -13.19 9.31
C VAL A 71 -13.76 -13.12 7.94
N GLY A 72 -13.06 -13.61 6.91
CA GLY A 72 -13.56 -13.64 5.54
C GLY A 72 -12.65 -12.97 4.52
N PRO A 73 -13.12 -12.86 3.26
CA PRO A 73 -12.41 -12.14 2.21
C PRO A 73 -12.55 -10.63 2.40
N HIS A 74 -11.43 -9.92 2.30
CA HIS A 74 -11.40 -8.46 2.35
C HIS A 74 -10.55 -7.89 1.23
N GLN A 75 -10.96 -6.73 0.72
CA GLN A 75 -10.20 -5.97 -0.26
C GLN A 75 -9.49 -4.82 0.44
N ILE A 76 -8.15 -4.84 0.42
CA ILE A 76 -7.34 -3.76 0.94
C ILE A 76 -6.90 -2.87 -0.21
N ARG A 77 -7.20 -1.58 -0.13
CA ARG A 77 -6.78 -0.56 -1.09
C ARG A 77 -5.94 0.50 -0.38
N LEU A 78 -4.75 0.73 -0.91
CA LEU A 78 -3.80 1.74 -0.46
C LEU A 78 -3.82 2.90 -1.44
N VAL A 79 -4.03 4.11 -0.93
CA VAL A 79 -3.97 5.36 -1.70
C VAL A 79 -2.86 6.22 -1.13
N ILE A 80 -1.84 6.50 -1.93
CA ILE A 80 -0.73 7.37 -1.57
C ILE A 80 -1.15 8.80 -1.83
N HIS A 81 -1.06 9.64 -0.81
CA HIS A 81 -1.26 11.06 -0.93
C HIS A 81 0.03 11.78 -0.54
N ASN A 82 0.43 12.78 -1.32
CA ASN A 82 1.59 13.62 -1.01
C ASN A 82 1.22 15.09 -1.13
N ASN A 83 1.44 15.85 -0.06
CA ASN A 83 1.05 17.26 0.00
C ASN A 83 1.72 18.14 -1.08
N GLY A 84 2.84 17.69 -1.68
CA GLY A 84 3.59 18.42 -2.69
C GLY A 84 3.40 17.94 -4.14
N LYS A 85 2.65 16.84 -4.37
CA LYS A 85 2.44 16.25 -5.70
C LYS A 85 0.96 15.97 -5.95
N LYS A 86 0.45 16.29 -7.14
CA LYS A 86 -0.96 16.01 -7.56
C LYS A 86 -1.23 14.52 -7.91
N VAL A 87 -0.41 13.59 -7.44
CA VAL A 87 -0.51 12.18 -7.86
C VAL A 87 -0.92 11.33 -6.68
N ASP A 88 -2.11 10.73 -6.79
CA ASP A 88 -2.55 9.67 -5.90
C ASP A 88 -2.19 8.32 -6.54
N LEU A 89 -1.14 7.63 -6.03
CA LEU A 89 -0.83 6.26 -6.46
C LEU A 89 -1.76 5.29 -5.74
N ILE A 90 -2.30 4.31 -6.46
CA ILE A 90 -3.26 3.35 -5.91
C ILE A 90 -2.75 1.93 -6.12
N LYS A 91 -2.79 1.13 -5.04
CA LYS A 91 -2.56 -0.32 -5.10
C LYS A 91 -3.67 -1.03 -4.34
N GLN A 92 -4.06 -2.20 -4.83
CA GLN A 92 -5.10 -2.99 -4.21
C GLN A 92 -4.71 -4.46 -4.21
N PHE A 93 -5.06 -5.15 -3.13
CA PHE A 93 -4.83 -6.57 -2.97
C PHE A 93 -5.95 -7.21 -2.14
N LYS A 94 -6.12 -8.52 -2.29
CA LYS A 94 -7.10 -9.30 -1.54
C LYS A 94 -6.40 -10.05 -0.42
N VAL A 95 -7.06 -10.09 0.73
CA VAL A 95 -6.67 -10.93 1.87
C VAL A 95 -7.84 -11.82 2.25
N HIS A 96 -7.54 -12.95 2.86
CA HIS A 96 -8.54 -13.83 3.44
C HIS A 96 -8.15 -14.13 4.88
N ILE A 97 -8.97 -13.70 5.82
CA ILE A 97 -8.75 -13.97 7.25
C ILE A 97 -9.52 -15.24 7.60
N SER A 98 -8.80 -16.29 7.99
CA SER A 98 -9.37 -17.60 8.28
C SER A 98 -9.66 -17.84 9.77
N SER A 99 -9.03 -17.09 10.69
CA SER A 99 -9.23 -17.25 12.12
C SER A 99 -8.79 -16.02 12.93
N THR A 100 -9.50 -15.75 14.02
CA THR A 100 -9.05 -14.88 15.12
C THR A 100 -8.34 -15.77 16.14
N ILE A 101 -7.04 -15.56 16.35
CA ILE A 101 -6.28 -16.25 17.42
C ILE A 101 -6.70 -15.68 18.77
#